data_AF-A0A972G679-F1
#
_entry.id   AF-A0A972G679-F1
#
_cell.length_a   1.000
_cell.length_b   1.000
_cell.length_c   1.000
_cell.angle_alpha   90.00
_cell.angle_beta   90.00
_cell.angle_gamma   90.00
#
_symmetry.space_group_name_H-M   'P 1'
#
loop_
_entity.id
_entity.type
_entity.pdbx_description
1 polymer ?
#
loop_
_entity_poly.entity_id
_entity_poly.type
_entity_poly.pdbx_seq_one_letter_code
_entity_poly.pdbx_strand_id
1 'polypeptide(L)'
;MAKANHKLLESVQTLQREPFLKLFNELGETDKRVGLVSLRAHLTRLARLFGTLGATTDDEHWSGCWSNIHMAAALQGVEIDTDIHGDAMWCGPASDFESAKSEVVGRFVAGRLTFEMVFHAYEILGQYLCKKTRSATSQEISRRLMADERHQPLSGLRCTVIEAIQHLPVAFDSTTNDARRAIVKGSWIGLGAENIRQFRNALVHGRLQVPDPLDWGKNAEDRTADEQSELFRWQIRLCLMLIQIMSYRAAGSVMLDTLSNEFSVEELAFSLHIQSRHVDDEDDPDEPSLDGIEAAPRFDGW
;
A
#
# COMPACT_ATOMS: atom_id res chain seq x y z
N MET A 1 -34.11 -17.46 -17.87
CA MET A 1 -33.81 -17.23 -16.43
C MET A 1 -32.31 -17.32 -16.11
N ALA A 2 -31.58 -18.36 -16.51
CA ALA A 2 -30.13 -18.48 -16.24
C ALA A 2 -29.26 -17.31 -16.76
N LYS A 3 -29.54 -16.76 -17.95
CA LYS A 3 -28.82 -15.59 -18.51
C LYS A 3 -29.08 -14.27 -17.76
N ALA A 4 -30.22 -14.14 -17.09
CA ALA A 4 -30.54 -12.93 -16.31
C ALA A 4 -29.82 -12.96 -14.95
N ASN A 5 -29.74 -14.13 -14.31
CA ASN A 5 -28.97 -14.33 -13.09
C ASN A 5 -27.46 -14.20 -13.32
N HIS A 6 -26.95 -14.60 -14.48
CA HIS A 6 -25.53 -14.45 -14.80
C HIS A 6 -25.14 -12.98 -15.00
N LYS A 7 -25.95 -12.19 -15.71
CA LYS A 7 -25.76 -10.73 -15.83
C LYS A 7 -25.89 -10.00 -14.50
N LEU A 8 -26.77 -10.47 -13.60
CA LEU A 8 -26.91 -9.90 -12.26
C LEU A 8 -25.66 -10.19 -11.40
N LEU A 9 -25.16 -11.43 -11.44
CA LEU A 9 -23.91 -11.83 -10.79
C LEU A 9 -22.69 -11.08 -11.34
N GLU A 10 -22.60 -10.91 -12.66
CA GLU A 10 -21.56 -10.08 -13.28
C GLU A 10 -21.69 -8.62 -12.82
N SER A 11 -22.89 -8.02 -12.88
CA SER A 11 -23.08 -6.62 -12.43
C SER A 11 -22.76 -6.42 -10.95
N VAL A 12 -23.08 -7.40 -10.10
CA VAL A 12 -22.77 -7.38 -8.68
C VAL A 12 -21.25 -7.54 -8.48
N GLN A 13 -20.59 -8.46 -9.19
CA GLN A 13 -19.13 -8.62 -9.16
C GLN A 13 -18.37 -7.39 -9.68
N THR A 14 -18.91 -6.68 -10.67
CA THR A 14 -18.29 -5.47 -11.22
C THR A 14 -18.46 -4.28 -10.27
N LEU A 15 -19.67 -4.05 -9.73
CA LEU A 15 -19.93 -3.03 -8.70
C LEU A 15 -19.15 -3.31 -7.40
N GLN A 16 -18.91 -4.57 -7.06
CA GLN A 16 -18.12 -5.00 -5.90
C GLN A 16 -16.61 -4.77 -6.06
N ARG A 17 -16.11 -4.75 -7.31
CA ARG A 17 -14.68 -4.55 -7.61
C ARG A 17 -14.29 -3.09 -7.68
N GLU A 18 -15.15 -2.21 -8.16
CA GLU A 18 -14.85 -0.77 -8.35
C GLU A 18 -14.29 -0.08 -7.09
N PRO A 19 -14.89 -0.25 -5.89
CA PRO A 19 -14.37 0.33 -4.66
C PRO A 19 -12.94 -0.12 -4.33
N PHE A 20 -12.67 -1.38 -4.61
CA PHE A 20 -11.37 -1.97 -4.39
C PHE A 20 -10.36 -1.50 -5.44
N LEU A 21 -10.74 -1.42 -6.72
CA LEU A 21 -9.88 -0.95 -7.79
C LEU A 21 -9.41 0.50 -7.57
N LYS A 22 -10.27 1.38 -7.04
CA LYS A 22 -9.90 2.77 -6.71
C LYS A 22 -8.78 2.90 -5.68
N LEU A 23 -8.78 2.08 -4.63
CA LEU A 23 -7.71 2.11 -3.62
C LEU A 23 -6.37 1.61 -4.21
N PHE A 24 -6.42 0.54 -5.01
CA PHE A 24 -5.23 -0.23 -5.39
C PHE A 24 -4.63 0.10 -6.75
N ASN A 25 -5.46 0.43 -7.73
CA ASN A 25 -5.07 0.59 -9.14
C ASN A 25 -5.05 2.05 -9.58
N GLU A 26 -5.94 2.88 -9.04
CA GLU A 26 -5.93 4.29 -9.38
C GLU A 26 -4.78 5.04 -8.71
N LEU A 27 -4.15 5.91 -9.51
CA LEU A 27 -3.14 6.85 -9.06
C LEU A 27 -3.80 8.15 -8.63
N GLY A 28 -3.48 8.62 -7.43
CA GLY A 28 -3.82 9.98 -7.02
C GLY A 28 -3.06 11.02 -7.85
N GLU A 29 -3.50 12.28 -7.82
CA GLU A 29 -2.82 13.36 -8.55
C GLU A 29 -1.35 13.51 -8.12
N THR A 30 -1.07 13.41 -6.82
CA THR A 30 0.29 13.46 -6.30
C THR A 30 1.13 12.26 -6.77
N ASP A 31 0.54 11.06 -6.84
CA ASP A 31 1.24 9.87 -7.36
C ASP A 31 1.67 10.08 -8.81
N LYS A 32 0.76 10.56 -9.67
CA LYS A 32 1.03 10.86 -11.09
C LYS A 32 2.13 11.91 -11.24
N ARG A 33 2.06 13.00 -10.46
CA ARG A 33 3.06 14.08 -10.51
C ARG A 33 4.46 13.61 -10.14
N VAL A 34 4.56 12.65 -9.22
CA VAL A 34 5.82 12.09 -8.72
C VAL A 34 6.30 10.91 -9.59
N GLY A 35 5.44 10.37 -10.46
CA GLY A 35 5.73 9.19 -11.28
C GLY A 35 5.73 7.90 -10.47
N LEU A 36 4.83 7.78 -9.48
CA LEU A 36 4.67 6.55 -8.69
C LEU A 36 3.77 5.55 -9.45
N VAL A 37 4.08 4.27 -9.38
CA VAL A 37 3.18 3.21 -9.88
C VAL A 37 2.01 2.98 -8.95
N SER A 38 0.98 2.24 -9.37
CA SER A 38 -0.16 1.90 -8.51
C SER A 38 0.26 1.12 -7.26
N LEU A 39 -0.58 1.11 -6.22
CA LEU A 39 -0.28 0.33 -5.01
C LEU A 39 -0.17 -1.15 -5.33
N ARG A 40 -1.04 -1.67 -6.20
CA ARG A 40 -0.99 -3.06 -6.66
C ARG A 40 0.32 -3.38 -7.37
N ALA A 41 0.78 -2.50 -8.27
CA ALA A 41 2.06 -2.70 -8.94
C ALA A 41 3.21 -2.71 -7.95
N HIS A 42 3.22 -1.78 -6.98
CA HIS A 42 4.26 -1.71 -5.94
C HIS A 42 4.29 -2.97 -5.07
N LEU A 43 3.12 -3.43 -4.59
CA LEU A 43 2.97 -4.68 -3.83
C LEU A 43 3.48 -5.88 -4.64
N THR A 44 3.06 -6.00 -5.90
CA THR A 44 3.43 -7.14 -6.77
C THR A 44 4.93 -7.17 -7.04
N ARG A 45 5.53 -6.01 -7.32
CA ARG A 45 6.98 -5.87 -7.54
C ARG A 45 7.77 -6.23 -6.26
N LEU A 46 7.31 -5.82 -5.07
CA LEU A 46 7.91 -6.19 -3.79
C LEU A 46 7.73 -7.69 -3.47
N ALA A 47 6.56 -8.26 -3.73
CA ALA A 47 6.33 -9.69 -3.58
C ALA A 47 7.32 -10.47 -4.43
N ARG A 48 7.49 -10.11 -5.71
CA ARG A 48 8.48 -10.74 -6.58
C ARG A 48 9.89 -10.66 -6.01
N LEU A 49 10.32 -9.47 -5.56
CA LEU A 49 11.64 -9.31 -4.91
C LEU A 49 11.83 -10.27 -3.73
N PHE A 50 10.84 -10.37 -2.83
CA PHE A 50 10.93 -11.24 -1.67
C PHE A 50 10.88 -12.72 -2.00
N GLY A 51 10.13 -13.11 -3.04
CA GLY A 51 10.14 -14.48 -3.55
C GLY A 51 11.52 -14.88 -4.04
N THR A 52 12.15 -14.04 -4.85
CA THR A 52 13.51 -14.28 -5.36
C THR A 52 14.55 -14.27 -4.24
N LEU A 53 14.46 -13.32 -3.30
CA LEU A 53 15.37 -13.27 -2.15
C LEU A 53 15.26 -14.52 -1.26
N GLY A 54 14.04 -14.98 -0.98
CA GLY A 54 13.80 -16.20 -0.23
C GLY A 54 14.43 -17.42 -0.90
N ALA A 55 14.24 -17.56 -2.22
CA ALA A 55 14.85 -18.64 -2.99
C ALA A 55 16.39 -18.56 -3.07
N THR A 56 16.95 -17.36 -3.08
CA THR A 56 18.40 -17.14 -3.26
C THR A 56 19.17 -17.31 -1.95
N THR A 57 18.60 -16.85 -0.83
CA THR A 57 19.33 -16.76 0.45
C THR A 57 18.93 -17.83 1.47
N ASP A 58 17.83 -18.55 1.23
CA ASP A 58 17.24 -19.54 2.16
C ASP A 58 16.94 -18.96 3.55
N ASP A 59 16.64 -17.65 3.62
CA ASP A 59 16.31 -16.95 4.87
C ASP A 59 14.79 -16.80 5.05
N GLU A 60 14.28 -17.34 6.15
CA GLU A 60 12.86 -17.38 6.50
C GLU A 60 12.21 -15.99 6.56
N HIS A 61 12.96 -14.93 6.88
CA HIS A 61 12.39 -13.57 6.95
C HIS A 61 11.89 -13.11 5.59
N TRP A 62 12.57 -13.44 4.49
CA TRP A 62 12.11 -13.10 3.15
C TRP A 62 10.85 -13.86 2.77
N SER A 63 10.75 -15.14 3.15
CA SER A 63 9.54 -15.94 2.94
C SER A 63 8.34 -15.39 3.74
N GLY A 64 8.57 -14.92 4.97
CA GLY A 64 7.57 -14.27 5.80
C GLY A 64 7.10 -12.93 5.22
N CYS A 65 8.02 -12.12 4.72
CA CYS A 65 7.72 -10.88 4.00
C CYS A 65 6.94 -11.17 2.70
N TRP A 66 7.38 -12.16 1.92
CA TRP A 66 6.71 -12.59 0.69
C TRP A 66 5.26 -12.97 0.97
N SER A 67 5.02 -13.83 1.96
CA SER A 67 3.66 -14.30 2.30
C SER A 67 2.72 -13.13 2.60
N ASN A 68 3.15 -12.19 3.43
CA ASN A 68 2.34 -11.03 3.79
C ASN A 68 2.09 -10.06 2.62
N ILE A 69 3.12 -9.72 1.85
CA ILE A 69 2.98 -8.82 0.70
C ILE A 69 2.19 -9.47 -0.43
N HIS A 70 2.38 -10.78 -0.66
CA HIS A 70 1.64 -11.54 -1.64
C HIS A 70 0.15 -11.61 -1.27
N MET A 71 -0.20 -11.87 -0.01
CA MET A 71 -1.60 -11.80 0.44
C MET A 71 -2.22 -10.41 0.24
N ALA A 72 -1.47 -9.34 0.57
CA ALA A 72 -1.93 -7.98 0.34
C ALA A 72 -2.15 -7.68 -1.15
N ALA A 73 -1.27 -8.17 -2.03
CA ALA A 73 -1.39 -8.03 -3.49
C ALA A 73 -2.55 -8.87 -4.06
N ALA A 74 -2.80 -10.04 -3.49
CA ALA A 74 -3.80 -11.00 -3.93
C ALA A 74 -5.21 -10.67 -3.43
N LEU A 75 -5.37 -9.74 -2.49
CA LEU A 75 -6.69 -9.25 -2.10
C LEU A 75 -7.37 -8.66 -3.34
N GLN A 76 -8.62 -9.07 -3.61
CA GLN A 76 -9.38 -8.64 -4.81
C GLN A 76 -10.65 -7.85 -4.49
N GLY A 77 -11.09 -7.87 -3.24
CA GLY A 77 -12.32 -7.22 -2.80
C GLY A 77 -12.61 -7.51 -1.33
N VAL A 78 -13.41 -6.63 -0.72
CA VAL A 78 -13.98 -6.81 0.62
C VAL A 78 -15.44 -6.41 0.52
N GLU A 79 -16.32 -7.30 0.96
CA GLU A 79 -17.76 -7.06 0.99
C GLU A 79 -18.20 -6.86 2.44
N ILE A 80 -18.93 -5.77 2.68
CA ILE A 80 -19.48 -5.42 3.99
C ILE A 80 -20.90 -4.95 3.77
N ASP A 81 -21.80 -5.51 4.57
CA ASP A 81 -23.19 -5.08 4.70
C ASP A 81 -23.36 -4.48 6.09
N THR A 82 -23.75 -3.21 6.15
CA THR A 82 -23.99 -2.50 7.40
C THR A 82 -25.45 -2.58 7.86
N ASP A 83 -26.39 -3.00 7.00
CA ASP A 83 -27.78 -3.29 7.37
C ASP A 83 -27.92 -4.72 7.92
N ILE A 84 -27.30 -4.97 9.08
CA ILE A 84 -27.22 -6.29 9.71
C ILE A 84 -28.60 -6.93 9.94
N HIS A 85 -29.64 -6.12 10.10
CA HIS A 85 -31.00 -6.57 10.38
C HIS A 85 -31.91 -6.60 9.15
N GLY A 86 -31.47 -6.04 8.02
CA GLY A 86 -32.29 -5.93 6.81
C GLY A 86 -33.49 -4.99 6.97
N ASP A 87 -33.44 -4.09 7.96
CA ASP A 87 -34.57 -3.23 8.32
C ASP A 87 -34.60 -1.96 7.46
N ALA A 88 -33.47 -1.60 6.83
CA ALA A 88 -33.38 -0.38 6.03
C ALA A 88 -34.23 -0.47 4.75
N MET A 89 -34.52 -1.68 4.26
CA MET A 89 -35.33 -1.89 3.05
C MET A 89 -36.75 -1.31 3.13
N TRP A 90 -37.25 -1.09 4.35
CA TRP A 90 -38.59 -0.53 4.58
C TRP A 90 -38.62 1.01 4.55
N CYS A 91 -37.46 1.66 4.43
CA CYS A 91 -37.32 3.12 4.41
C CYS A 91 -36.26 3.53 3.38
N GLY A 92 -36.67 4.07 2.23
CA GLY A 92 -35.76 4.47 1.16
C GLY A 92 -34.54 5.29 1.62
N PRO A 93 -34.72 6.38 2.39
CA PRO A 93 -33.59 7.14 2.93
C PRO A 93 -32.65 6.34 3.85
N ALA A 94 -33.16 5.36 4.60
CA ALA A 94 -32.33 4.50 5.43
C ALA A 94 -31.55 3.50 4.56
N SER A 95 -32.19 2.92 3.55
CA SER A 95 -31.53 2.05 2.57
C SER A 95 -30.41 2.78 1.82
N ASP A 96 -30.63 4.04 1.45
CA ASP A 96 -29.61 4.87 0.79
C ASP A 96 -28.42 5.15 1.74
N PHE A 97 -28.70 5.46 3.01
CA PHE A 97 -27.67 5.65 4.03
C PHE A 97 -26.84 4.39 4.27
N GLU A 98 -27.48 3.23 4.47
CA GLU A 98 -26.77 1.97 4.71
C GLU A 98 -25.95 1.53 3.49
N SER A 99 -26.43 1.80 2.28
CA SER A 99 -25.65 1.55 1.06
C SER A 99 -24.38 2.41 1.01
N ALA A 100 -24.50 3.72 1.28
CA ALA A 100 -23.35 4.63 1.33
C ALA A 100 -22.38 4.24 2.47
N LYS A 101 -22.91 3.89 3.64
CA LYS A 101 -22.12 3.46 4.79
C LYS A 101 -21.37 2.15 4.52
N SER A 102 -22.01 1.19 3.87
CA SER A 102 -21.39 -0.06 3.44
C SER A 102 -20.19 0.19 2.51
N GLU A 103 -20.29 1.17 1.61
CA GLU A 103 -19.15 1.57 0.77
C GLU A 103 -18.00 2.15 1.60
N VAL A 104 -18.27 3.14 2.48
CA VAL A 104 -17.25 3.77 3.33
C VAL A 104 -16.55 2.74 4.22
N VAL A 105 -17.33 1.87 4.88
CA VAL A 105 -16.79 0.81 5.74
C VAL A 105 -16.01 -0.23 4.94
N GLY A 106 -16.49 -0.58 3.74
CA GLY A 106 -15.78 -1.46 2.80
C GLY A 106 -14.38 -0.94 2.47
N ARG A 107 -14.24 0.34 2.13
CA ARG A 107 -12.92 0.98 1.87
C ARG A 107 -12.03 0.97 3.09
N PHE A 108 -12.57 1.32 4.24
CA PHE A 108 -11.82 1.35 5.48
C PHE A 108 -11.28 -0.04 5.85
N VAL A 109 -12.11 -1.08 5.75
CA VAL A 109 -11.70 -2.45 6.08
C VAL A 109 -10.71 -3.01 5.05
N ALA A 110 -10.91 -2.76 3.75
CA ALA A 110 -9.94 -3.15 2.72
C ALA A 110 -8.57 -2.50 2.96
N GLY A 111 -8.57 -1.19 3.23
CA GLY A 111 -7.36 -0.45 3.59
C GLY A 111 -6.69 -0.98 4.86
N ARG A 112 -7.48 -1.24 5.91
CA ARG A 112 -6.99 -1.79 7.18
C ARG A 112 -6.35 -3.17 7.01
N LEU A 113 -7.02 -4.12 6.35
CA LEU A 113 -6.51 -5.47 6.13
C LEU A 113 -5.16 -5.43 5.41
N THR A 114 -5.08 -4.62 4.37
CA THR A 114 -3.89 -4.46 3.54
C THR A 114 -2.76 -3.79 4.29
N PHE A 115 -3.07 -2.72 5.02
CA PHE A 115 -2.09 -2.05 5.87
C PHE A 115 -1.52 -3.01 6.91
N GLU A 116 -2.35 -3.81 7.59
CA GLU A 116 -1.87 -4.77 8.59
C GLU A 116 -0.96 -5.85 7.96
N MET A 117 -1.32 -6.39 6.80
CA MET A 117 -0.45 -7.33 6.08
C MET A 117 0.90 -6.70 5.71
N VAL A 118 0.89 -5.50 5.15
CA VAL A 118 2.13 -4.76 4.82
C VAL A 118 2.92 -4.41 6.07
N PHE A 119 2.25 -4.02 7.15
CA PHE A 119 2.88 -3.70 8.43
C PHE A 119 3.53 -4.92 9.07
N HIS A 120 2.93 -6.11 8.98
CA HIS A 120 3.59 -7.34 9.43
C HIS A 120 4.86 -7.64 8.65
N ALA A 121 4.86 -7.45 7.32
CA ALA A 121 6.10 -7.55 6.53
C ALA A 121 7.16 -6.52 6.98
N TYR A 122 6.72 -5.29 7.29
CA TYR A 122 7.58 -4.26 7.88
C TYR A 122 8.18 -4.70 9.23
N GLU A 123 7.41 -5.33 10.11
CA GLU A 123 7.90 -5.83 11.40
C GLU A 123 8.88 -7.01 11.25
N ILE A 124 8.59 -7.98 10.36
CA ILE A 124 9.47 -9.11 10.07
C ILE A 124 10.83 -8.60 9.56
N LEU A 125 10.81 -7.71 8.57
CA LEU A 125 12.04 -7.15 8.01
C LEU A 125 12.75 -6.22 9.00
N GLY A 126 12.00 -5.51 9.83
CA GLY A 126 12.55 -4.71 10.93
C GLY A 126 13.24 -5.57 11.99
N GLN A 127 12.70 -6.74 12.31
CA GLN A 127 13.34 -7.75 13.18
C GLN A 127 14.67 -8.22 12.57
N TYR A 128 14.67 -8.53 11.27
CA TYR A 128 15.87 -8.92 10.54
C TYR A 128 16.94 -7.82 10.58
N LEU A 129 16.59 -6.58 10.23
CA LEU A 129 17.50 -5.43 10.19
C LEU A 129 18.06 -5.08 11.58
N CYS A 130 17.27 -5.28 12.63
CA CYS A 130 17.67 -5.08 14.02
C CYS A 130 18.46 -6.26 14.60
N LYS A 131 18.62 -7.37 13.85
CA LYS A 131 19.28 -8.62 14.29
C LYS A 131 18.70 -9.17 15.60
N LYS A 132 17.37 -9.17 15.70
CA LYS A 132 16.65 -9.63 16.91
C LYS A 132 16.14 -11.05 16.72
N THR A 133 16.20 -11.83 17.79
CA THR A 133 15.60 -13.18 17.87
C THR A 133 14.11 -13.15 18.22
N ARG A 134 13.58 -11.98 18.60
CA ARG A 134 12.17 -11.71 18.89
C ARG A 134 11.71 -10.49 18.09
N SER A 135 10.41 -10.25 18.02
CA SER A 135 9.82 -9.09 17.33
C SER A 135 10.48 -7.78 17.78
N ALA A 136 10.98 -7.00 16.82
CA ALA A 136 11.51 -5.66 17.07
C ALA A 136 10.36 -4.67 17.24
N THR A 137 10.47 -3.77 18.22
CA THR A 137 9.47 -2.70 18.36
C THR A 137 9.58 -1.71 17.21
N SER A 138 8.48 -1.07 16.80
CA SER A 138 8.51 -0.06 15.73
C SER A 138 9.45 1.11 16.04
N GLN A 139 9.66 1.41 17.33
CA GLN A 139 10.62 2.42 17.80
C GLN A 139 12.07 1.98 17.56
N GLU A 140 12.41 0.71 17.81
CA GLU A 140 13.73 0.16 17.49
C GLU A 140 13.99 0.18 15.99
N ILE A 141 13.00 -0.22 15.18
CA ILE A 141 13.09 -0.18 13.71
C ILE A 141 13.33 1.26 13.24
N SER A 142 12.55 2.23 13.73
CA SER A 142 12.72 3.65 13.41
C SER A 142 14.12 4.17 13.78
N ARG A 143 14.62 3.85 14.99
CA ARG A 143 15.97 4.23 15.41
C ARG A 143 17.06 3.58 14.57
N ARG A 144 16.87 2.31 14.19
CA ARG A 144 17.80 1.60 13.31
C ARG A 144 17.84 2.22 11.91
N LEU A 145 16.69 2.61 11.38
CA LEU A 145 16.58 3.34 10.13
C LEU A 145 17.25 4.72 10.19
N MET A 146 17.13 5.44 11.31
CA MET A 146 17.79 6.74 11.51
C MET A 146 19.29 6.66 11.85
N ALA A 147 19.83 5.47 12.12
CA ALA A 147 21.24 5.29 12.47
C ALA A 147 22.17 5.31 11.25
N ASP A 148 21.63 4.99 10.08
CA ASP A 148 22.38 5.01 8.82
C ASP A 148 21.74 6.02 7.86
N GLU A 149 22.33 7.21 7.80
CA GLU A 149 21.89 8.32 6.95
C GLU A 149 22.61 8.33 5.58
N ARG A 150 23.41 7.31 5.25
CA ARG A 150 24.16 7.24 3.97
C ARG A 150 23.27 7.09 2.73
N HIS A 151 21.95 7.08 2.88
CA HIS A 151 21.01 6.69 1.84
C HIS A 151 20.50 7.89 1.05
N GLN A 152 20.57 7.80 -0.28
CA GLN A 152 19.75 8.64 -1.15
C GLN A 152 18.28 8.29 -0.92
N PRO A 153 17.42 9.23 -0.50
CA PRO A 153 16.02 8.92 -0.28
C PRO A 153 15.37 8.44 -1.59
N LEU A 154 14.53 7.39 -1.49
CA LEU A 154 13.69 6.95 -2.60
C LEU A 154 12.97 8.15 -3.23
N SER A 155 12.84 8.14 -4.56
CA SER A 155 12.09 9.18 -5.27
C SER A 155 10.68 9.29 -4.69
N GLY A 156 10.20 10.52 -4.50
CA GLY A 156 8.86 10.72 -3.95
C GLY A 156 8.70 10.49 -2.44
N LEU A 157 9.68 9.91 -1.72
CA LEU A 157 9.54 9.57 -0.29
C LEU A 157 9.10 10.77 0.55
N ARG A 158 9.71 11.94 0.32
CA ARG A 158 9.37 13.17 1.02
C ARG A 158 7.90 13.55 0.79
N CYS A 159 7.43 13.48 -0.46
CA CYS A 159 6.04 13.77 -0.80
C CYS A 159 5.11 12.78 -0.11
N THR A 160 5.39 11.48 -0.20
CA THR A 160 4.60 10.43 0.45
C THR A 160 4.51 10.63 1.97
N VAL A 161 5.61 11.01 2.64
CA VAL A 161 5.59 11.30 4.09
C VAL A 161 4.70 12.49 4.41
N ILE A 162 4.77 13.57 3.61
CA ILE A 162 3.94 14.77 3.81
C ILE A 162 2.47 14.42 3.62
N GLU A 163 2.12 13.76 2.52
CA GLU A 163 0.74 13.35 2.22
C GLU A 163 0.19 12.40 3.30
N ALA A 164 0.99 11.41 3.73
CA ALA A 164 0.60 10.49 4.79
C ALA A 164 0.32 11.21 6.12
N ILE A 165 1.13 12.22 6.48
CA ILE A 165 0.88 13.01 7.70
C ILE A 165 -0.35 13.90 7.54
N GLN A 166 -0.53 14.52 6.37
CA GLN A 166 -1.66 15.42 6.09
C GLN A 166 -3.01 14.71 6.13
N HIS A 167 -3.06 13.45 5.69
CA HIS A 167 -4.29 12.65 5.67
C HIS A 167 -4.57 11.96 7.01
N LEU A 168 -3.71 12.07 8.03
CA LEU A 168 -4.01 11.45 9.33
C LEU A 168 -5.27 12.08 9.96
N PRO A 169 -6.28 11.26 10.36
CA PRO A 169 -7.45 11.76 11.08
C PRO A 169 -7.12 12.22 12.51
N VAL A 170 -5.98 11.78 13.03
CA VAL A 170 -5.44 12.18 14.33
C VAL A 170 -4.20 13.02 14.10
N ALA A 171 -4.07 14.14 14.82
CA ALA A 171 -2.92 15.01 14.68
C ALA A 171 -1.62 14.22 14.92
N PHE A 172 -0.67 14.32 13.99
CA PHE A 172 0.66 13.74 14.16
C PHE A 172 1.32 14.33 15.41
N ASP A 173 1.65 13.46 16.36
CA ASP A 173 2.33 13.86 17.58
C ASP A 173 3.82 14.07 17.29
N SER A 174 4.17 15.33 16.98
CA SER A 174 5.56 15.75 16.78
C SER A 174 6.38 15.80 18.07
N THR A 175 5.76 15.63 19.24
CA THR A 175 6.41 15.73 20.54
C THR A 175 7.02 14.42 21.03
N THR A 176 6.75 13.30 20.35
CA THR A 176 7.39 12.03 20.69
C THR A 176 8.91 12.12 20.55
N ASN A 177 9.64 11.33 21.33
CA ASN A 177 11.11 11.36 21.30
C ASN A 177 11.68 10.98 19.92
N ASP A 178 11.05 10.03 19.23
CA ASP A 178 11.49 9.58 17.92
C ASP A 178 11.07 10.57 16.81
N ALA A 179 9.89 11.21 16.90
CA ALA A 179 9.51 12.32 16.01
C ALA A 179 10.47 13.51 16.12
N ARG A 180 10.72 13.99 17.35
CA ARG A 180 11.66 15.10 17.59
C ARG A 180 13.05 14.79 17.07
N ARG A 181 13.53 13.55 17.26
CA ARG A 181 14.82 13.11 16.74
C ARG A 181 14.85 13.15 15.21
N ALA A 182 13.81 12.65 14.54
CA ALA A 182 13.73 12.68 13.09
C ALA A 182 13.69 14.12 12.54
N ILE A 183 12.94 15.02 13.19
CA ILE A 183 12.87 16.45 12.84
C ILE A 183 14.24 17.11 12.96
N VAL A 184 14.92 16.93 14.11
CA VAL A 184 16.26 17.51 14.35
C VAL A 184 17.28 17.04 13.33
N LYS A 185 17.18 15.78 12.88
CA LYS A 185 18.04 15.20 11.85
C LYS A 185 17.61 15.51 10.42
N GLY A 186 16.46 16.13 10.20
CA GLY A 186 15.88 16.27 8.86
C GLY A 186 15.59 14.92 8.17
N SER A 187 15.34 13.86 8.94
CA SER A 187 15.21 12.49 8.43
C SER A 187 13.77 12.18 8.02
N TRP A 188 13.49 12.22 6.71
CA TRP A 188 12.20 11.79 6.17
C TRP A 188 11.90 10.31 6.40
N ILE A 189 12.94 9.46 6.40
CA ILE A 189 12.80 8.03 6.74
C ILE A 189 12.34 7.89 8.20
N GLY A 190 12.98 8.61 9.13
CA GLY A 190 12.61 8.60 10.54
C GLY A 190 11.21 9.13 10.79
N LEU A 191 10.85 10.25 10.15
CA LEU A 191 9.49 10.81 10.21
C LEU A 191 8.45 9.85 9.66
N GLY A 192 8.75 9.21 8.53
CA GLY A 192 7.88 8.21 7.93
C GLY A 192 7.66 7.00 8.85
N ALA A 193 8.73 6.45 9.42
CA ALA A 193 8.64 5.32 10.34
C ALA A 193 7.84 5.67 11.62
N GLU A 194 8.00 6.88 12.13
CA GLU A 194 7.23 7.37 13.27
C GLU A 194 5.75 7.60 12.93
N ASN A 195 5.45 8.14 11.74
CA ASN A 195 4.09 8.28 11.24
C ASN A 195 3.38 6.92 11.16
N ILE A 196 4.03 5.91 10.56
CA ILE A 196 3.48 4.55 10.47
C ILE A 196 3.22 3.96 11.86
N ARG A 197 4.13 4.17 12.83
CA ARG A 197 3.91 3.73 14.21
C ARG A 197 2.70 4.39 14.85
N GLN A 198 2.55 5.71 14.70
CA GLN A 198 1.42 6.44 15.27
C GLN A 198 0.10 6.02 14.62
N PHE A 199 0.09 5.86 13.29
CA PHE A 199 -1.08 5.39 12.54
C PHE A 199 -1.51 3.99 12.99
N ARG A 200 -0.58 3.02 13.05
CA ARG A 200 -0.86 1.66 13.55
C ARG A 200 -1.39 1.68 14.98
N ASN A 201 -0.81 2.49 15.85
CA ASN A 201 -1.30 2.61 17.22
C ASN A 201 -2.72 3.20 17.27
N ALA A 202 -3.03 4.16 16.41
CA ALA A 202 -4.36 4.73 16.33
C ALA A 202 -5.38 3.70 15.81
N LEU A 203 -5.00 2.84 14.85
CA LEU A 203 -5.83 1.72 14.36
C LEU A 203 -6.11 0.71 15.48
N VAL A 204 -5.06 0.19 16.13
CA VAL A 204 -5.16 -0.88 17.12
C VAL A 204 -5.88 -0.44 18.39
N HIS A 205 -5.74 0.82 18.79
CA HIS A 205 -6.44 1.37 19.96
C HIS A 205 -7.82 1.96 19.63
N GLY A 206 -8.33 1.78 18.41
CA GLY A 206 -9.67 2.24 18.03
C GLY A 206 -9.84 3.76 18.00
N ARG A 207 -8.74 4.51 17.90
CA ARG A 207 -8.77 5.98 17.75
C ARG A 207 -9.10 6.41 16.33
N LEU A 208 -8.83 5.55 15.36
CA LEU A 208 -9.30 5.69 13.99
C LEU A 208 -10.65 4.99 13.89
N GLN A 209 -11.71 5.80 13.85
CA GLN A 209 -13.07 5.34 13.62
C GLN A 209 -13.46 5.59 12.18
N VAL A 210 -14.31 4.71 11.65
CA VAL A 210 -14.90 4.90 10.32
C VAL A 210 -15.93 6.03 10.44
N PRO A 211 -15.83 7.10 9.64
CA PRO A 211 -16.85 8.14 9.63
C PRO A 211 -18.15 7.63 9.01
N ASP A 212 -19.27 8.22 9.39
CA ASP A 212 -20.52 8.07 8.65
C ASP A 212 -20.45 8.88 7.33
N PRO A 213 -21.20 8.47 6.28
CA PRO A 213 -21.29 9.24 5.04
C PRO A 213 -21.87 10.64 5.30
N LEU A 214 -21.32 11.65 4.63
CA LEU A 214 -21.70 13.07 4.83
C LEU A 214 -22.96 13.47 4.05
N ASP A 215 -23.20 12.81 2.91
CA ASP A 215 -24.36 13.00 2.05
C ASP A 215 -24.75 11.66 1.42
N TRP A 216 -26.03 11.43 1.15
CA TRP A 216 -26.47 10.15 0.58
C TRP A 216 -27.75 10.29 -0.25
N GLY A 217 -27.93 9.34 -1.17
CA GLY A 217 -29.07 9.30 -2.10
C GLY A 217 -28.67 9.67 -3.54
N LYS A 218 -29.67 9.75 -4.42
CA LYS A 218 -29.50 9.70 -5.87
C LYS A 218 -28.68 10.84 -6.51
N ASN A 219 -28.52 11.96 -5.81
CA ASN A 219 -27.79 13.14 -6.28
C ASN A 219 -26.67 13.56 -5.31
N ALA A 220 -26.30 12.70 -4.36
CA ALA A 220 -25.27 13.00 -3.39
C ALA A 220 -23.87 12.94 -4.03
N GLU A 221 -23.02 13.91 -3.70
CA GLU A 221 -21.60 13.94 -4.08
C GLU A 221 -20.72 13.64 -2.85
N ASP A 222 -20.97 12.51 -2.19
CA ASP A 222 -20.20 12.13 -1.02
C ASP A 222 -18.82 11.58 -1.39
N ARG A 223 -17.78 12.17 -0.79
CA ARG A 223 -16.37 11.78 -0.98
C ARG A 223 -15.83 10.98 0.19
N THR A 224 -16.63 10.70 1.22
CA THR A 224 -16.18 10.04 2.46
C THR A 224 -15.48 8.70 2.16
N ALA A 225 -15.98 7.90 1.21
CA ALA A 225 -15.37 6.63 0.81
C ALA A 225 -14.02 6.82 0.08
N ASP A 226 -13.93 7.84 -0.78
CA ASP A 226 -12.69 8.19 -1.48
C ASP A 226 -11.63 8.72 -0.49
N GLU A 227 -12.03 9.51 0.51
CA GLU A 227 -11.14 9.96 1.59
C GLU A 227 -10.57 8.80 2.42
N GLN A 228 -11.36 7.76 2.70
CA GLN A 228 -10.85 6.53 3.32
C GLN A 228 -9.81 5.85 2.43
N SER A 229 -10.02 5.89 1.11
CA SER A 229 -9.08 5.30 0.16
C SER A 229 -7.77 6.08 0.11
N GLU A 230 -7.82 7.41 0.07
CA GLU A 230 -6.62 8.26 0.14
C GLU A 230 -5.85 8.06 1.45
N LEU A 231 -6.56 8.03 2.59
CA LEU A 231 -5.96 7.77 3.90
C LEU A 231 -5.10 6.51 3.85
N PHE A 232 -5.69 5.37 3.51
CA PHE A 232 -4.94 4.12 3.49
C PHE A 232 -3.91 4.07 2.36
N ARG A 233 -4.17 4.71 1.21
CA ARG A 233 -3.23 4.73 0.10
C ARG A 233 -1.88 5.28 0.52
N TRP A 234 -1.86 6.43 1.18
CA TRP A 234 -0.63 7.08 1.61
C TRP A 234 0.09 6.31 2.72
N GLN A 235 -0.64 5.74 3.68
CA GLN A 235 -0.02 4.95 4.76
C GLN A 235 0.58 3.64 4.23
N ILE A 236 -0.13 2.94 3.35
CA ILE A 236 0.36 1.70 2.73
C ILE A 236 1.58 2.02 1.87
N ARG A 237 1.50 3.04 1.00
CA ARG A 237 2.63 3.48 0.16
C ARG A 237 3.86 3.76 0.99
N LEU A 238 3.72 4.56 2.04
CA LEU A 238 4.82 4.93 2.92
C LEU A 238 5.43 3.68 3.58
N CYS A 239 4.59 2.75 4.05
CA CYS A 239 5.06 1.51 4.65
C CYS A 239 5.86 0.66 3.62
N LEU A 240 5.37 0.52 2.39
CA LEU A 240 6.07 -0.19 1.31
C LEU A 240 7.42 0.46 0.95
N MET A 241 7.48 1.79 0.91
CA MET A 241 8.73 2.52 0.69
C MET A 241 9.74 2.30 1.82
N LEU A 242 9.28 2.28 3.09
CA LEU A 242 10.15 1.94 4.22
C LEU A 242 10.64 0.50 4.14
N ILE A 243 9.79 -0.44 3.70
CA ILE A 243 10.17 -1.84 3.44
C ILE A 243 11.25 -1.93 2.36
N GLN A 244 11.14 -1.19 1.26
CA GLN A 244 12.19 -1.12 0.22
C GLN A 244 13.53 -0.64 0.80
N ILE A 245 13.49 0.43 1.59
CA ILE A 245 14.69 0.97 2.24
C ILE A 245 15.32 -0.07 3.17
N MET A 246 14.51 -0.80 3.95
CA MET A 246 15.01 -1.88 4.80
C MET A 246 15.59 -3.03 3.98
N SER A 247 14.96 -3.39 2.86
CA SER A 247 15.40 -4.48 1.98
C SER A 247 16.77 -4.18 1.38
N TYR A 248 16.95 -2.96 0.87
CA TYR A 248 18.25 -2.45 0.42
C TYR A 248 19.30 -2.51 1.54
N ARG A 249 18.98 -2.02 2.74
CA ARG A 249 19.96 -2.01 3.85
C ARG A 249 20.32 -3.40 4.35
N ALA A 250 19.41 -4.34 4.21
CA ALA A 250 19.56 -5.71 4.67
C ALA A 250 20.32 -6.58 3.66
N ALA A 251 20.06 -6.39 2.36
CA ALA A 251 20.51 -7.30 1.31
C ALA A 251 21.04 -6.59 0.05
N GLY A 252 21.37 -5.29 0.10
CA GLY A 252 21.71 -4.49 -1.09
C GLY A 252 22.78 -5.08 -2.01
N SER A 253 23.78 -5.75 -1.44
CA SER A 253 24.86 -6.41 -2.19
C SER A 253 24.53 -7.81 -2.70
N VAL A 254 23.35 -8.34 -2.38
CA VAL A 254 22.90 -9.64 -2.89
C VAL A 254 22.57 -9.47 -4.36
N MET A 255 23.18 -10.30 -5.20
CA MET A 255 22.85 -10.41 -6.62
C MET A 255 21.70 -11.40 -6.78
N LEU A 256 20.70 -10.99 -7.55
CA LEU A 256 19.55 -11.80 -7.88
C LEU A 256 19.60 -12.12 -9.37
N ASP A 257 19.64 -13.41 -9.68
CA ASP A 257 19.52 -13.89 -11.04
C ASP A 257 18.04 -13.84 -11.45
N THR A 258 17.74 -13.00 -12.44
CA THR A 258 16.47 -13.02 -13.15
C THR A 258 16.69 -13.70 -14.48
N LEU A 259 15.67 -14.37 -15.04
CA LEU A 259 15.75 -15.22 -16.25
C LEU A 259 16.56 -14.65 -17.44
N SER A 260 16.78 -13.34 -17.49
CA SER A 260 17.52 -12.63 -18.53
C SER A 260 18.72 -11.81 -18.05
N ASN A 261 18.88 -11.52 -16.75
CA ASN A 261 19.88 -10.57 -16.22
C ASN A 261 20.15 -10.78 -14.71
N GLU A 262 21.36 -10.45 -14.25
CA GLU A 262 21.67 -10.32 -12.83
C GLU A 262 21.50 -8.86 -12.39
N PHE A 263 20.74 -8.63 -11.32
CA PHE A 263 20.59 -7.32 -10.69
C PHE A 263 20.91 -7.39 -9.21
N SER A 264 21.50 -6.33 -8.67
CA SER A 264 21.60 -6.17 -7.22
C SER A 264 20.23 -5.84 -6.61
N VAL A 265 20.01 -6.24 -5.36
CA VAL A 265 18.83 -5.81 -4.59
C VAL A 265 18.77 -4.28 -4.50
N GLU A 266 19.91 -3.61 -4.46
CA GLU A 266 20.00 -2.16 -4.48
C GLU A 266 19.30 -1.57 -5.71
N GLU A 267 19.69 -1.98 -6.91
CA GLU A 267 19.11 -1.49 -8.18
C GLU A 267 17.60 -1.73 -8.26
N LEU A 268 17.15 -2.91 -7.82
CA LEU A 268 15.74 -3.27 -7.82
C LEU A 268 14.97 -2.45 -6.78
N ALA A 269 15.45 -2.37 -5.54
CA ALA A 269 14.76 -1.69 -4.44
C ALA A 269 14.50 -0.21 -4.76
N PHE A 270 15.40 0.46 -5.49
CA PHE A 270 15.24 1.86 -5.89
C PHE A 270 14.19 2.11 -6.97
N SER A 271 13.77 1.09 -7.72
CA SER A 271 12.86 1.25 -8.86
C SER A 271 11.43 0.74 -8.64
N LEU A 272 11.18 -0.14 -7.65
CA LEU A 272 9.87 -0.82 -7.56
C LEU A 272 8.66 0.11 -7.40
N HIS A 273 8.86 1.33 -6.89
CA HIS A 273 7.78 2.28 -6.57
C HIS A 273 7.53 3.32 -7.66
N ILE A 274 8.40 3.45 -8.65
CA ILE A 274 8.29 4.43 -9.73
C ILE A 274 7.92 3.78 -11.05
N GLN A 275 7.21 4.54 -11.87
CA GLN A 275 6.96 4.22 -13.26
C GLN A 275 8.27 4.47 -14.00
N SER A 276 8.97 3.42 -14.41
CA SER A 276 10.09 3.59 -15.32
C SER A 276 9.54 4.07 -16.66
N ARG A 277 10.20 5.06 -17.30
CA ARG A 277 9.90 5.59 -18.65
C ARG A 277 9.89 4.54 -19.78
N HIS A 278 10.00 3.26 -19.46
CA HIS A 278 10.25 2.17 -20.40
C HIS A 278 9.33 0.94 -20.22
N VAL A 279 8.33 0.97 -19.32
CA VAL A 279 7.64 -0.31 -18.94
C VAL A 279 6.12 -0.29 -18.98
N ASP A 280 5.40 0.83 -19.05
CA ASP A 280 3.95 0.80 -18.83
C ASP A 280 3.11 1.38 -19.99
N ASP A 281 3.41 0.99 -21.25
CA ASP A 281 2.52 1.23 -22.41
C ASP A 281 2.01 -0.07 -23.09
N GLU A 282 2.40 -1.28 -22.66
CA GLU A 282 2.07 -2.53 -23.39
C GLU A 282 0.95 -3.42 -22.78
N ASP A 283 0.32 -3.06 -21.66
CA ASP A 283 -0.76 -3.87 -21.05
C ASP A 283 -2.16 -3.22 -21.10
N ASP A 284 -2.35 -2.17 -21.91
CA ASP A 284 -3.69 -1.65 -22.26
C ASP A 284 -4.07 -2.14 -23.68
N PRO A 285 -5.07 -3.02 -23.86
CA PRO A 285 -5.36 -3.67 -25.15
C PRO A 285 -5.88 -2.76 -26.27
N ASP A 286 -5.87 -1.42 -26.11
CA ASP A 286 -6.53 -0.46 -27.00
C ASP A 286 -5.63 0.61 -27.69
N GLU A 287 -4.29 0.56 -27.62
CA GLU A 287 -3.43 1.52 -28.38
C GLU A 287 -2.38 0.88 -29.34
N PRO A 288 -2.11 1.50 -30.51
CA PRO A 288 -1.34 0.89 -31.60
C PRO A 288 0.18 0.99 -31.41
N SER A 289 0.87 -0.14 -31.65
CA SER A 289 2.33 -0.28 -31.50
C SER A 289 3.14 0.59 -32.47
N LEU A 290 4.25 1.15 -31.99
CA LEU A 290 5.35 1.63 -32.84
C LEU A 290 6.68 0.98 -32.46
N ASP A 291 7.21 0.24 -33.43
CA ASP A 291 8.51 -0.41 -33.40
C ASP A 291 9.67 0.59 -33.23
N GLY A 292 10.64 0.20 -32.39
CA GLY A 292 12.04 0.50 -32.61
C GLY A 292 12.77 1.31 -31.53
N ILE A 293 13.80 0.65 -30.97
CA ILE A 293 15.03 1.16 -30.35
C ILE A 293 15.11 1.05 -28.80
N GLU A 294 15.91 0.05 -28.40
CA GLU A 294 16.76 -0.13 -27.21
C GLU A 294 16.25 0.44 -25.86
N ALA A 295 15.64 -0.42 -25.03
CA ALA A 295 15.23 -0.09 -23.67
C ALA A 295 15.24 -1.30 -22.71
N ALA A 296 15.23 -0.98 -21.41
CA ALA A 296 15.24 -1.79 -20.20
C ALA A 296 14.27 -3.02 -20.20
N PRO A 297 14.43 -3.99 -19.27
CA PRO A 297 13.92 -5.34 -19.45
C PRO A 297 12.39 -5.40 -19.46
N ARG A 298 11.88 -6.02 -20.53
CA ARG A 298 10.51 -6.53 -20.63
C ARG A 298 10.30 -7.57 -19.54
N PHE A 299 9.26 -7.39 -18.73
CA PHE A 299 8.83 -8.34 -17.71
C PHE A 299 7.58 -9.05 -18.21
N ASP A 300 7.76 -9.99 -19.15
CA ASP A 300 6.64 -10.82 -19.63
C ASP A 300 6.17 -11.77 -18.52
N GLY A 301 4.86 -11.90 -18.40
CA GLY A 301 4.14 -12.53 -17.29
C GLY A 301 4.37 -14.03 -17.10
N TRP A 302 4.10 -14.46 -15.86
CA TRP A 302 3.72 -15.83 -15.49
C TRP A 302 2.29 -15.78 -14.97
#